data_AF-A0A4Y9PED4-F1
#
_entry.id   AF-A0A4Y9PED4-F1
#
_cell.length_a   1.000
_cell.length_b   1.000
_cell.length_c   1.000
_cell.angle_alpha   90.00
_cell.angle_beta   90.00
_cell.angle_gamma   90.00
#
_symmetry.space_group_name_H-M   'P 1'
#
loop_
_entity.id
_entity.type
_entity.pdbx_description
1 polymer ?
#
loop_
_entity_poly.entity_id
_entity_poly.type
_entity_poly.pdbx_seq_one_letter_code
_entity_poly.pdbx_strand_id
1 'polypeptide(L)'
;MSKVVKGRACDLEVMWRGDDGRFHTVALPDPGEVFTEPALAAIEQVLAQAKSEDIAELVERRELAVVEYWDDQPVDGEAEAPFVDSTPPIGLFDRVVGSLSELEAALAEVDPRWGLDVVTALDDLVEAD
;
A
#
# COMPACT_ATOMS: atom_id res chain seq x y z
N MET A 1 33.16 -22.78 -4.27
CA MET A 1 33.99 -21.61 -3.91
C MET A 1 33.47 -20.39 -4.67
N SER A 2 33.50 -19.23 -4.01
CA SER A 2 33.09 -17.89 -4.46
C SER A 2 31.59 -17.60 -4.42
N LYS A 3 31.11 -16.55 -3.77
CA LYS A 3 31.67 -15.63 -2.76
C LYS A 3 30.43 -14.93 -2.20
N VAL A 4 30.19 -15.01 -0.90
CA VAL A 4 29.23 -14.14 -0.21
C VAL A 4 29.79 -12.72 -0.32
N VAL A 5 29.08 -11.82 -0.98
CA VAL A 5 29.38 -10.39 -0.97
C VAL A 5 28.27 -9.69 -0.19
N LYS A 6 28.65 -9.20 0.99
CA LYS A 6 27.85 -8.33 1.86
C LYS A 6 28.13 -6.89 1.42
N GLY A 7 27.14 -6.19 0.86
CA GLY A 7 27.19 -4.76 0.53
C GLY A 7 25.97 -4.06 1.13
N ARG A 8 26.17 -2.94 1.84
CA ARG A 8 25.11 -2.16 2.50
C ARG A 8 24.53 -1.10 1.55
N ALA A 9 23.20 -1.00 1.59
CA ALA A 9 22.32 0.17 1.49
C ALA A 9 22.46 1.13 0.30
N CYS A 10 21.53 1.03 -0.65
CA CYS A 10 20.42 1.98 -0.80
C CYS A 10 19.20 1.16 -1.28
N ASP A 11 18.11 1.28 -0.54
CA ASP A 11 16.89 0.47 -0.58
C ASP A 11 16.12 0.63 -1.89
N LEU A 12 15.70 -0.50 -2.47
CA LEU A 12 14.61 -0.71 -3.45
C LEU A 12 14.60 -2.24 -3.74
N GLU A 13 14.22 -3.02 -2.73
CA GLU A 13 13.62 -4.35 -2.92
C GLU A 13 12.32 -4.10 -3.73
N VAL A 14 12.08 -4.63 -4.94
CA VAL A 14 11.63 -6.00 -5.20
C VAL A 14 12.02 -6.38 -6.65
N MET A 15 13.15 -7.05 -6.84
CA MET A 15 13.49 -7.72 -8.11
C MET A 15 13.47 -9.23 -7.88
N TRP A 16 12.63 -9.97 -8.60
CA TRP A 16 12.67 -11.45 -8.58
C TRP A 16 13.04 -12.01 -9.95
N ARG A 17 13.59 -13.21 -9.95
CA ARG A 17 14.02 -13.89 -11.17
C ARG A 17 13.01 -14.98 -11.52
N GLY A 18 12.35 -14.86 -12.68
CA GLY A 18 11.43 -15.86 -13.19
C GLY A 18 12.14 -17.13 -13.64
N ASP A 19 11.37 -18.21 -13.85
CA ASP A 19 11.89 -19.52 -14.28
C ASP A 19 12.52 -19.50 -15.69
N ASP A 20 12.23 -18.47 -16.50
CA ASP A 20 12.87 -18.20 -17.79
C ASP A 20 14.23 -17.45 -17.66
N GLY A 21 14.62 -17.14 -16.42
CA GLY A 21 15.86 -16.47 -16.09
C GLY A 21 15.83 -14.95 -16.21
N ARG A 22 14.68 -14.33 -16.56
CA ARG A 22 14.50 -12.88 -16.60
C ARG A 22 14.26 -12.30 -15.21
N PHE A 23 14.64 -11.05 -15.04
CA PHE A 23 14.36 -10.28 -13.83
C PHE A 23 13.06 -9.50 -14.04
N HIS A 24 12.13 -9.69 -13.12
CA HIS A 24 10.86 -9.00 -13.04
C HIS A 24 10.97 -7.90 -11.99
N THR A 25 10.48 -6.72 -12.36
CA THR A 25 10.34 -5.58 -11.46
C THR A 25 8.89 -5.14 -11.58
N VAL A 26 8.09 -5.34 -10.53
CA VAL A 26 6.83 -4.62 -10.40
C VAL A 26 7.19 -3.32 -9.70
N ALA A 27 7.27 -2.24 -10.47
CA ALA A 27 7.40 -0.92 -9.89
C ALA A 27 6.04 -0.59 -9.27
N LEU A 28 5.98 -0.59 -7.94
CA LEU A 28 4.84 -0.01 -7.25
C LEU A 28 4.73 1.47 -7.68
N PRO A 29 3.52 2.00 -7.86
CA PRO A 29 3.34 3.44 -8.08
C PRO A 29 3.94 4.21 -6.89
N ASP A 30 4.38 5.44 -7.12
CA ASP A 30 4.77 6.30 -6.00
C ASP A 30 3.58 6.41 -5.03
N PRO A 31 3.79 6.49 -3.70
CA PRO A 31 2.69 6.49 -2.73
C PRO A 31 1.62 7.56 -3.03
N GLY A 32 2.05 8.74 -3.50
CA GLY A 32 1.15 9.81 -3.92
C GLY A 32 0.31 9.50 -5.17
N GLU A 33 0.78 8.61 -6.06
CA GLU A 33 0.06 8.21 -7.28
C GLU A 33 -1.07 7.22 -7.00
N VAL A 34 -1.08 6.55 -5.85
CA VAL A 34 -2.21 5.71 -5.39
C VAL A 34 -3.46 6.57 -5.15
N PHE A 35 -3.26 7.82 -4.76
CA PHE A 35 -4.31 8.79 -4.51
C PHE A 35 -4.53 9.68 -5.73
N THR A 36 -5.77 10.05 -6.00
CA THR A 36 -6.01 11.18 -6.91
C THR A 36 -5.51 12.47 -6.29
N GLU A 37 -5.05 13.45 -7.09
CA GLU A 37 -4.56 14.74 -6.57
C GLU A 37 -5.52 15.41 -5.57
N PRO A 38 -6.86 15.45 -5.79
CA PRO A 38 -7.78 16.03 -4.82
C PRO A 38 -7.87 15.24 -3.51
N ALA A 39 -7.78 13.92 -3.57
CA ALA A 39 -7.80 13.06 -2.39
C ALA A 39 -6.51 13.21 -1.59
N LEU A 40 -5.35 13.21 -2.26
CA LEU A 40 -4.04 13.40 -1.62
C LEU A 40 -3.99 14.72 -0.83
N ALA A 41 -4.36 15.83 -1.47
CA ALA A 41 -4.35 17.14 -0.81
C ALA A 41 -5.30 17.21 0.40
N ALA A 42 -6.40 16.44 0.39
CA ALA A 42 -7.33 16.36 1.50
C ALA A 42 -6.78 15.48 2.63
N ILE A 43 -6.14 14.37 2.30
CA ILE A 43 -5.48 13.47 3.24
C ILE A 43 -4.35 14.19 3.96
N GLU A 44 -3.45 14.88 3.24
CA GLU A 44 -2.36 15.67 3.83
C GLU A 44 -2.89 16.69 4.85
N GLN A 45 -4.02 17.35 4.55
CA GLN A 45 -4.66 18.28 5.48
C GLN A 45 -5.20 17.58 6.73
N VAL A 46 -5.76 16.38 6.60
CA VAL A 46 -6.25 15.58 7.73
C VAL A 46 -5.07 15.12 8.59
N LEU A 47 -4.01 14.60 7.97
CA LEU A 47 -2.81 14.13 8.67
C LEU A 47 -2.13 15.26 9.45
N ALA A 48 -1.98 16.44 8.83
CA ALA A 48 -1.39 17.61 9.48
C ALA A 48 -2.18 18.12 10.71
N GLN A 49 -3.46 17.76 10.83
CA GLN A 49 -4.33 18.14 11.95
C GLN A 49 -4.50 17.05 13.01
N ALA A 50 -4.23 15.80 12.66
CA ALA A 50 -4.36 14.65 13.55
C ALA A 50 -3.11 14.48 14.43
N LYS A 51 -3.25 13.75 15.53
CA LYS A 51 -2.10 13.37 16.33
C LYS A 51 -1.42 12.16 15.68
N SER A 52 -0.10 12.12 15.74
CA SER A 52 0.69 10.98 15.24
C SER A 52 0.23 9.63 15.82
N GLU A 53 -0.13 9.61 17.11
CA GLU A 53 -0.66 8.41 17.78
C GLU A 53 -1.98 7.93 17.16
N ASP A 54 -2.89 8.86 16.86
CA ASP A 54 -4.20 8.54 16.26
C ASP A 54 -4.04 8.06 14.79
N ILE A 55 -3.06 8.62 14.07
CA ILE A 55 -2.71 8.20 12.71
C ILE A 55 -2.11 6.80 12.70
N ALA A 56 -1.14 6.54 13.58
CA ALA A 56 -0.51 5.22 13.70
C ALA A 56 -1.53 4.13 14.07
N GLU A 57 -2.43 4.42 15.01
CA GLU A 57 -3.52 3.51 15.37
C GLU A 57 -4.49 3.27 14.21
N LEU A 58 -4.76 4.29 13.37
CA LEU A 58 -5.56 4.09 12.16
C LEU A 58 -4.86 3.13 11.18
N VAL A 59 -3.58 3.36 10.88
CA VAL A 59 -2.80 2.52 9.96
C VAL A 59 -2.79 1.07 10.45
N GLU A 60 -2.38 0.84 11.70
CA GLU A 60 -2.29 -0.51 12.29
C GLU A 60 -3.66 -1.24 12.25
N ARG A 61 -4.75 -0.56 12.60
CA ARG A 61 -6.10 -1.15 12.54
C ARG A 61 -6.51 -1.52 11.12
N ARG A 62 -6.13 -0.72 10.13
CA ARG A 62 -6.50 -0.98 8.73
C ARG A 62 -5.65 -2.11 8.13
N GLU A 63 -4.35 -2.18 8.43
CA GLU A 63 -3.49 -3.30 8.04
C GLU A 63 -4.03 -4.62 8.60
N LEU A 64 -4.34 -4.64 9.90
CA LEU A 64 -4.90 -5.83 10.56
C LEU A 64 -6.23 -6.25 9.91
N ALA A 65 -7.12 -5.30 9.62
CA ALA A 65 -8.41 -5.60 8.99
C ALA A 65 -8.26 -6.21 7.59
N VAL A 66 -7.23 -5.82 6.82
CA VAL A 66 -6.95 -6.43 5.51
C VAL A 66 -6.46 -7.86 5.67
N VAL A 67 -5.57 -8.11 6.63
CA VAL A 67 -5.07 -9.47 6.93
C VAL A 67 -6.22 -10.38 7.37
N GLU A 68 -7.03 -9.94 8.32
CA GLU A 68 -8.19 -10.69 8.82
C GLU A 68 -9.20 -11.01 7.71
N TYR A 69 -9.44 -10.06 6.78
CA TYR A 69 -10.32 -10.29 5.62
C TYR A 69 -9.87 -11.48 4.77
N TRP A 70 -8.57 -11.60 4.50
CA TRP A 70 -7.99 -12.65 3.66
C TRP A 70 -7.81 -13.97 4.40
N ASP A 71 -7.59 -13.95 5.72
CA ASP A 71 -7.62 -15.15 6.55
C ASP A 71 -9.00 -15.83 6.52
N ASP A 72 -10.08 -15.04 6.52
CA ASP A 72 -11.46 -15.53 6.45
C ASP A 72 -11.90 -15.93 5.03
N GLN A 73 -11.21 -15.42 4.00
CA GLN A 73 -11.54 -15.63 2.58
C GLN A 73 -10.31 -16.10 1.80
N PRO A 74 -9.85 -17.34 2.04
CA PRO A 74 -8.69 -17.89 1.36
C PRO A 74 -8.92 -17.92 -0.15
N VAL A 75 -8.05 -17.23 -0.89
CA VAL A 75 -8.06 -17.19 -2.35
C VAL A 75 -7.40 -18.43 -2.92
N ASP A 76 -7.99 -18.99 -3.97
CA ASP A 76 -7.34 -20.06 -4.73
C ASP A 76 -6.33 -19.47 -5.73
N GLY A 77 -5.29 -20.24 -6.04
CA GLY A 77 -4.20 -19.76 -6.91
C GLY A 77 -4.62 -19.47 -8.36
N GLU A 78 -5.75 -20.03 -8.83
CA GLU A 78 -6.27 -19.74 -10.17
C GLU A 78 -6.96 -18.38 -10.20
N ALA A 79 -7.67 -18.01 -9.14
CA ALA A 79 -8.28 -16.69 -8.96
C ALA A 79 -7.24 -15.58 -8.78
N GLU A 80 -6.09 -15.89 -8.14
CA GLU A 80 -5.00 -14.95 -7.92
C GLU A 80 -4.10 -14.73 -9.15
N ALA A 81 -4.00 -15.73 -10.03
CA ALA A 81 -3.08 -15.72 -11.16
C ALA A 81 -3.12 -14.43 -12.03
N PRO A 82 -4.27 -13.80 -12.31
CA PRO A 82 -4.32 -12.55 -13.10
C PRO A 82 -3.64 -11.35 -12.43
N PHE A 83 -3.41 -11.41 -11.12
CA PHE A 83 -3.05 -10.26 -10.31
C PHE A 83 -1.63 -10.31 -9.74
N VAL A 84 -0.96 -11.47 -9.81
CA VAL A 84 0.42 -11.67 -9.30
C VAL A 84 1.40 -10.64 -9.88
N ASP A 85 1.19 -10.22 -11.13
CA ASP A 85 2.02 -9.24 -11.82
C ASP A 85 1.31 -7.87 -12.00
N SER A 86 0.18 -7.65 -11.34
CA SER A 86 -0.58 -6.40 -11.45
C SER A 86 -0.16 -5.40 -10.39
N THR A 87 0.22 -4.20 -10.82
CA THR A 87 0.41 -3.06 -9.91
C THR A 87 -0.94 -2.53 -9.43
N PRO A 88 -0.99 -1.89 -8.26
CA PRO A 88 -2.13 -1.06 -7.86
C PRO A 88 -2.46 -0.03 -8.95
N PRO A 89 -3.75 0.24 -9.22
CA PRO A 89 -4.14 1.31 -10.12
C PRO A 89 -3.68 2.68 -9.62
N ILE A 90 -3.23 3.54 -10.54
CA ILE A 90 -3.04 4.97 -10.26
C ILE A 90 -4.41 5.60 -9.96
N GLY A 91 -4.48 6.44 -8.94
CA GLY A 91 -5.72 7.07 -8.50
C GLY A 91 -6.76 6.07 -7.99
N LEU A 92 -6.30 4.93 -7.45
CA LEU A 92 -7.13 3.92 -6.80
C LEU A 92 -8.02 4.52 -5.70
N PHE A 93 -7.50 5.52 -4.99
CA PHE A 93 -8.25 6.23 -3.95
C PHE A 93 -8.62 7.64 -4.41
N ASP A 94 -9.92 7.89 -4.59
CA ASP A 94 -10.47 9.13 -5.16
C ASP A 94 -11.34 9.94 -4.19
N ARG A 95 -11.52 9.46 -2.95
CA ARG A 95 -12.39 10.08 -1.96
C ARG A 95 -11.71 11.29 -1.32
N VAL A 96 -12.36 12.45 -1.42
CA VAL A 96 -12.00 13.64 -0.66
C VAL A 96 -12.60 13.53 0.74
N VAL A 97 -11.76 13.58 1.76
CA VAL A 97 -12.13 13.43 3.18
C VAL A 97 -11.75 14.67 3.99
N GLY A 98 -12.51 14.98 5.04
CA GLY A 98 -12.29 16.15 5.89
C GLY A 98 -11.91 15.82 7.33
N SER A 99 -11.83 14.53 7.70
CA SER A 99 -11.45 14.10 9.04
C SER A 99 -10.85 12.69 9.05
N LEU A 100 -10.18 12.33 10.14
CA LEU A 100 -9.60 11.00 10.32
C LEU A 100 -10.66 9.89 10.30
N SER A 101 -11.85 10.15 10.84
CA SER A 101 -12.97 9.19 10.80
C SER A 101 -13.56 9.02 9.40
N GLU A 102 -13.61 10.09 8.61
CA GLU A 102 -14.02 10.00 7.20
C GLU A 102 -12.97 9.28 6.36
N LEU A 103 -11.68 9.49 6.64
CA LEU A 103 -10.59 8.72 6.04
C LEU A 103 -10.70 7.23 6.37
N GLU A 104 -10.89 6.89 7.64
CA GLU A 104 -11.09 5.49 8.06
C GLU A 104 -12.27 4.82 7.33
N ALA A 105 -13.41 5.51 7.25
CA ALA A 105 -14.58 5.02 6.55
C ALA A 105 -14.31 4.83 5.04
N ALA A 106 -13.61 5.77 4.41
CA ALA A 106 -13.25 5.67 2.99
C ALA A 106 -12.26 4.53 2.72
N LEU A 107 -11.27 4.33 3.60
CA LEU A 107 -10.35 3.19 3.51
C LEU A 107 -11.07 1.85 3.65
N ALA A 108 -12.16 1.79 4.43
CA ALA A 108 -13.01 0.61 4.56
C ALA A 108 -13.79 0.23 3.30
N GLU A 109 -13.96 1.17 2.35
CA GLU A 109 -14.65 0.95 1.08
C GLU A 109 -13.68 0.56 -0.06
N VAL A 110 -12.37 0.62 0.17
CA VAL A 110 -11.35 0.20 -0.80
C VAL A 110 -11.52 -1.30 -1.07
N ASP A 111 -11.37 -1.69 -2.34
CA ASP A 111 -11.33 -3.10 -2.71
C ASP A 111 -10.29 -3.82 -1.83
N PRO A 112 -10.68 -4.85 -1.05
CA PRO A 112 -9.78 -5.55 -0.13
C PRO A 112 -8.50 -6.06 -0.79
N ARG A 113 -8.52 -6.26 -2.11
CA ARG A 113 -7.34 -6.63 -2.89
C ARG A 113 -6.24 -5.59 -2.85
N TRP A 114 -6.61 -4.32 -2.88
CA TRP A 114 -5.69 -3.20 -2.86
C TRP A 114 -5.67 -2.49 -1.50
N GLY A 115 -6.35 -3.06 -0.50
CA GLY A 115 -6.47 -2.46 0.82
C GLY A 115 -5.12 -2.25 1.48
N LEU A 116 -4.21 -3.23 1.36
CA LEU A 116 -2.86 -3.11 1.91
C LEU A 116 -2.06 -2.05 1.14
N ASP A 117 -2.14 -2.02 -0.19
CA ASP A 117 -1.41 -1.03 -1.00
C ASP A 117 -1.79 0.41 -0.65
N VAL A 118 -3.08 0.70 -0.43
CA VAL A 118 -3.54 2.04 -0.03
C VAL A 118 -3.08 2.38 1.39
N VAL A 119 -3.10 1.42 2.31
CA VAL A 119 -2.69 1.64 3.71
C VAL A 119 -1.19 1.84 3.82
N THR A 120 -0.38 1.06 3.09
CA THR A 120 1.07 1.25 3.01
C THR A 120 1.41 2.59 2.34
N ALA A 121 0.72 2.97 1.27
CA ALA A 121 0.91 4.28 0.67
C ALA A 121 0.55 5.43 1.62
N LEU A 122 -0.45 5.24 2.50
CA LEU A 122 -0.78 6.20 3.55
C LEU A 122 0.30 6.26 4.62
N ASP A 123 0.87 5.14 5.04
CA ASP A 123 1.96 5.08 6.02
C ASP A 123 3.23 5.77 5.49
N ASP A 124 3.57 5.53 4.22
CA ASP A 124 4.69 6.22 3.55
C ASP A 124 4.51 7.75 3.51
N LEU A 125 3.28 8.25 3.36
CA LEU A 125 2.98 9.68 3.44
C LEU A 125 3.21 10.24 4.85
N VAL A 126 2.98 9.44 5.89
CA VAL A 126 3.19 9.82 7.29
C VAL A 126 4.68 9.84 7.63
N GLU A 127 5.47 8.94 7.06
CA GLU A 127 6.93 8.90 7.27
C GLU A 127 7.71 9.96 6.46
N ALA A 128 7.11 10.52 5.40
CA ALA A 128 7.75 11.49 4.52
C ALA A 128 7.78 12.94 5.08
N ASP A 129 6.99 13.24 6.12
CA ASP A 129 6.90 14.55 6.81
C ASP A 129 7.78 14.62 8.09
#